data_AF-A0A813ABJ3-F1
#
_entry.id   AF-A0A813ABJ3-F1
#
_cell.length_a   1.000
_cell.length_b   1.000
_cell.length_c   1.000
_cell.angle_alpha   90.00
_cell.angle_beta   90.00
_cell.angle_gamma   90.00
#
_symmetry.space_group_name_H-M   'P 1'
#
loop_
_entity.id
_entity.type
_entity.pdbx_description
1 polymer ?
#
loop_
_entity_poly.entity_id
_entity_poly.type
_entity_poly.pdbx_seq_one_letter_code
_entity_poly.pdbx_strand_id
1 'polypeptide(L)'
;PVAGILTGGCEAEARTPTGSLGLAASSWVSPFMALERLSSRPEVRTAGPESIVPSLARVSAAWNRKKDEEGTQEHPLRIVMLSTLLEVMIERAQAAVEPTRLEASAQAGLILNQGDEPFWPSLRWNPARRVEEIVSSEEARPLEHSRLMRKLNQVRDTINPENILRCHGYHSISENMTGDTWRLLLEIETVGEEAQNLHAWLRRMINCTAWKLIGGRFRRERLGRSPLANRLAELLG
;
A
#
# COMPACT_ATOMS: atom_id res chain seq x y z
N PRO A 1 61.67 -0.15 -8.38
CA PRO A 1 62.42 -0.77 -9.50
C PRO A 1 61.49 -1.69 -10.31
N VAL A 2 61.13 -1.50 -11.57
CA VAL A 2 61.57 -0.67 -12.70
C VAL A 2 60.32 -0.59 -13.62
N ALA A 3 59.82 0.61 -13.94
CA ALA A 3 59.70 1.20 -15.29
C ALA A 3 59.36 0.20 -16.41
N GLY A 4 58.24 0.36 -17.14
CA GLY A 4 58.08 1.33 -18.23
C GLY A 4 57.90 0.54 -19.55
N ILE A 5 57.48 1.05 -20.70
CA ILE A 5 57.22 2.41 -21.18
C ILE A 5 56.85 2.25 -22.69
N LEU A 6 55.96 3.12 -23.22
CA LEU A 6 55.87 3.59 -24.63
C LEU A 6 55.38 2.58 -25.71
N THR A 7 54.73 2.93 -26.83
CA THR A 7 54.41 4.19 -27.57
C THR A 7 53.47 3.80 -28.72
N GLY A 8 52.46 4.59 -29.10
CA GLY A 8 52.53 5.62 -30.16
C GLY A 8 51.22 5.56 -30.97
N GLY A 9 50.62 6.59 -31.57
CA GLY A 9 51.06 7.95 -31.90
C GLY A 9 50.75 8.23 -33.39
N CYS A 10 50.11 9.38 -33.66
CA CYS A 10 49.74 10.03 -34.94
C CYS A 10 48.39 9.62 -35.57
N GLU A 11 47.41 10.45 -35.95
CA GLU A 11 47.16 11.89 -36.25
C GLU A 11 46.65 12.08 -37.69
N ALA A 12 45.76 13.07 -37.84
CA ALA A 12 45.33 13.80 -39.05
C ALA A 12 44.22 13.18 -39.94
N GLU A 13 43.26 13.90 -40.53
CA GLU A 13 42.75 15.28 -40.39
C GLU A 13 41.47 15.41 -41.29
N ALA A 14 40.54 16.26 -40.85
CA ALA A 14 39.41 16.95 -41.48
C ALA A 14 38.84 16.58 -42.87
N ARG A 15 37.49 16.60 -42.95
CA ARG A 15 36.68 17.36 -43.94
C ARG A 15 35.18 17.37 -43.61
N THR A 16 34.62 18.55 -43.41
CA THR A 16 33.22 18.95 -43.67
C THR A 16 33.26 20.11 -44.70
N PRO A 17 32.15 20.66 -45.25
CA PRO A 17 30.72 20.36 -45.12
C PRO A 17 29.95 20.30 -46.47
N THR A 18 28.72 19.79 -46.50
CA THR A 18 27.62 20.40 -47.29
C THR A 18 26.28 19.91 -46.78
N GLY A 19 25.40 20.84 -46.48
CA GLY A 19 24.13 20.59 -45.80
C GLY A 19 23.06 19.97 -46.67
N SER A 20 22.18 19.23 -46.02
CA SER A 20 20.77 19.15 -46.42
C SER A 20 19.93 19.15 -45.15
N LEU A 21 19.10 20.19 -45.04
CA LEU A 21 18.02 20.33 -44.07
C LEU A 21 17.12 19.10 -44.13
N GLY A 22 17.14 18.28 -43.08
CA GLY A 22 16.19 17.21 -42.86
C GLY A 22 15.64 17.37 -41.45
N LEU A 23 14.35 17.69 -41.36
CA LEU A 23 13.65 18.05 -40.13
C LEU A 23 13.97 17.11 -38.98
N ALA A 24 14.46 17.70 -37.88
CA ALA A 24 14.43 17.07 -36.57
C ALA A 24 12.96 16.84 -36.20
N ALA A 25 12.48 15.60 -36.39
CA ALA A 25 11.32 15.11 -35.68
C ALA A 25 11.73 14.96 -34.21
N SER A 26 11.67 16.06 -33.47
CA SER A 26 11.62 16.05 -32.02
C SER A 26 10.37 15.27 -31.63
N SER A 27 10.52 13.96 -31.44
CA SER A 27 9.51 13.16 -30.78
C SER A 27 9.51 13.58 -29.32
N TRP A 28 8.78 14.65 -29.02
CA TRP A 28 8.20 14.87 -27.72
C TRP A 28 7.20 13.73 -27.50
N VAL A 29 7.72 12.54 -27.23
CA VAL A 29 6.98 11.55 -26.46
C VAL A 29 6.94 12.17 -25.08
N SER A 30 5.89 12.96 -24.82
CA SER A 30 5.52 13.28 -23.45
C SER A 30 5.52 11.97 -22.67
N PRO A 31 6.33 11.84 -21.62
CA PRO A 31 6.07 10.79 -20.66
C PRO A 31 4.80 11.25 -19.96
N PHE A 32 3.64 10.87 -20.49
CA PHE A 32 2.59 10.36 -19.64
C PHE A 32 3.21 9.14 -18.94
N MET A 33 4.11 9.38 -17.98
CA MET A 33 4.20 8.54 -16.81
C MET A 33 2.77 8.58 -16.30
N ALA A 34 2.02 7.53 -16.61
CA ALA A 34 0.87 7.17 -15.82
C ALA A 34 1.39 7.27 -14.39
N LEU A 35 0.99 8.34 -13.71
CA LEU A 35 1.27 8.55 -12.31
C LEU A 35 0.58 7.34 -11.68
N GLU A 36 1.31 6.24 -11.49
CA GLU A 36 0.82 5.02 -10.85
C GLU A 36 0.63 5.37 -9.37
N ARG A 37 -0.25 6.32 -9.08
CA ARG A 37 -0.78 6.54 -7.75
C ARG A 37 -1.40 5.22 -7.38
N LEU A 38 -0.81 4.54 -6.41
CA LEU A 38 -1.52 3.46 -5.74
C LEU A 38 -2.61 4.10 -4.91
N SER A 39 -3.73 4.38 -5.57
CA SER A 39 -4.99 4.46 -4.90
C SER A 39 -5.31 3.03 -4.46
N SER A 40 -5.52 2.88 -3.17
CA SER A 40 -6.00 1.63 -2.61
C SER A 40 -7.28 1.91 -1.83
N ARG A 41 -8.17 0.93 -1.82
CA ARG A 41 -9.41 0.99 -1.06
C ARG A 41 -9.39 -0.08 0.04
N PRO A 42 -8.70 0.19 1.16
CA PRO A 42 -8.94 -0.58 2.37
C PRO A 42 -10.42 -0.54 2.75
N GLU A 43 -11.01 -1.71 2.90
CA GLU A 43 -12.36 -1.92 3.40
C GLU A 43 -12.26 -2.50 4.80
N VAL A 44 -12.85 -1.85 5.79
CA VAL A 44 -12.78 -2.24 7.21
C VAL A 44 -14.18 -2.47 7.73
N ARG A 45 -14.43 -3.59 8.41
CA ARG A 45 -15.69 -3.85 9.09
C ARG A 45 -15.92 -2.78 10.17
N THR A 46 -17.11 -2.22 10.21
CA THR A 46 -17.50 -1.19 11.19
C THR A 46 -17.69 -1.78 12.58
N ALA A 47 -18.22 -3.01 12.66
CA ALA A 47 -18.52 -3.72 13.89
C ALA A 47 -17.76 -5.06 14.00
N GLY A 48 -17.67 -5.58 15.22
CA GLY A 48 -16.93 -6.80 15.57
C GLY A 48 -15.70 -6.52 16.43
N PRO A 49 -15.21 -7.51 17.21
CA PRO A 49 -14.07 -7.34 18.09
C PRO A 49 -12.78 -6.97 17.33
N GLU A 50 -12.67 -7.35 16.06
CA GLU A 50 -11.55 -7.04 15.19
C GLU A 50 -11.67 -5.65 14.51
N SER A 51 -12.80 -4.96 14.61
CA SER A 51 -12.95 -3.64 13.98
C SER A 51 -11.94 -2.64 14.55
N ILE A 52 -11.26 -1.91 13.67
CA ILE A 52 -10.38 -0.79 14.05
C ILE A 52 -11.09 0.57 13.98
N VAL A 53 -12.30 0.62 13.43
CA VAL A 53 -13.07 1.87 13.24
C VAL A 53 -13.24 2.65 14.56
N PRO A 54 -13.59 2.03 15.71
CA PRO A 54 -13.69 2.76 16.97
C PRO A 54 -12.37 3.39 17.43
N SER A 55 -11.23 2.73 17.17
CA SER A 55 -9.91 3.28 17.52
C SER A 55 -9.57 4.48 16.63
N LEU A 56 -9.80 4.37 15.32
CA LEU A 56 -9.58 5.48 14.39
C LEU A 56 -10.52 6.66 14.66
N ALA A 57 -11.77 6.40 15.04
CA ALA A 57 -12.74 7.43 15.40
C ALA A 57 -12.30 8.22 16.64
N ARG A 58 -11.89 7.52 17.71
CA ARG A 58 -11.36 8.14 18.93
C ARG A 58 -10.15 9.01 18.66
N VAL A 59 -9.18 8.49 17.91
CA VAL A 59 -7.95 9.23 17.58
C VAL A 59 -8.25 10.44 16.69
N SER A 60 -9.16 10.31 15.73
CA SER A 60 -9.59 11.45 14.91
C SER A 60 -10.29 12.53 15.72
N ALA A 61 -11.16 12.14 16.67
CA ALA A 61 -11.85 13.08 17.54
C ALA A 61 -10.89 13.80 18.50
N ALA A 62 -9.93 13.06 19.07
CA ALA A 62 -8.90 13.63 19.93
C ALA A 62 -8.00 14.62 19.16
N TRP A 63 -7.60 14.27 17.94
CA TRP A 63 -6.81 15.15 17.09
C TRP A 63 -7.55 16.45 16.74
N ASN A 64 -8.83 16.36 16.35
CA ASN A 64 -9.65 17.53 16.05
C ASN A 64 -9.82 18.43 17.28
N ARG A 65 -10.11 17.85 18.45
CA ARG A 65 -10.23 18.59 19.70
C ARG A 65 -8.96 19.36 20.04
N LYS A 66 -7.81 18.68 19.98
CA LYS A 66 -6.51 19.31 20.27
C LYS A 66 -6.20 20.44 19.27
N LYS A 67 -6.59 20.28 18.00
CA LYS A 67 -6.48 21.34 16.99
C LYS A 67 -7.37 22.54 17.32
N ASP A 68 -8.59 22.31 17.78
CA ASP A 68 -9.52 23.37 18.14
C ASP A 68 -9.06 24.13 19.40
N GLU A 69 -8.43 23.44 20.35
CA GLU A 69 -7.90 24.01 21.60
C GLU A 69 -6.55 24.74 21.42
N GLU A 70 -5.59 24.15 20.69
CA GLU A 70 -4.21 24.64 20.59
C GLU A 70 -3.90 25.36 19.25
N GLY A 71 -4.80 25.27 18.27
CA GLY A 71 -4.67 25.88 16.94
C GLY A 71 -3.70 25.19 15.97
N THR A 72 -2.72 24.43 16.47
CA THR A 72 -1.71 23.72 15.66
C THR A 72 -1.55 22.27 16.10
N GLN A 73 -1.14 21.39 15.19
CA GLN A 73 -0.83 19.98 15.47
C GLN A 73 0.53 19.61 14.88
N GLU A 74 1.29 18.81 15.60
CA GLU A 74 2.62 18.32 15.16
C GLU A 74 2.53 17.47 13.89
N HIS A 75 1.49 16.63 13.81
CA HIS A 75 1.27 15.75 12.66
C HIS A 75 -0.13 15.96 12.08
N PRO A 76 -0.28 15.93 10.74
CA PRO A 76 -1.60 15.98 10.12
C PRO A 76 -2.37 14.70 10.38
N LEU A 77 -3.70 14.80 10.49
CA LEU A 77 -4.60 13.69 10.81
C LEU A 77 -4.34 12.40 10.00
N ARG A 78 -3.98 12.54 8.71
CA ARG A 78 -3.67 11.39 7.83
C ARG A 78 -2.54 10.51 8.35
N ILE A 79 -1.51 11.11 8.96
CA ILE A 79 -0.38 10.37 9.54
C ILE A 79 -0.81 9.70 10.82
N VAL A 80 -1.49 10.45 11.70
CA VAL A 80 -2.01 9.92 12.97
C VAL A 80 -2.92 8.71 12.73
N MET A 81 -3.84 8.79 11.77
CA MET A 81 -4.72 7.67 11.41
C MET A 81 -3.96 6.45 10.91
N LEU A 82 -2.96 6.65 10.03
CA LEU A 82 -2.18 5.55 9.47
C LEU A 82 -1.27 4.91 10.53
N SER A 83 -0.64 5.72 11.39
CA SER A 83 0.15 5.23 12.53
C SER A 83 -0.69 4.36 13.45
N THR A 84 -1.87 4.84 13.87
CA THR A 84 -2.80 4.05 14.69
C THR A 84 -3.21 2.75 14.00
N LEU A 85 -3.43 2.77 12.67
CA LEU A 85 -3.75 1.56 11.92
C LEU A 85 -2.62 0.53 11.99
N LEU A 86 -1.38 0.98 11.76
CA LEU A 86 -0.20 0.13 11.76
C LEU A 86 0.12 -0.40 13.16
N GLU A 87 -0.01 0.42 14.19
CA GLU A 87 0.21 0.03 15.59
C GLU A 87 -0.73 -1.08 16.04
N VAL A 88 -2.04 -0.91 15.79
CA VAL A 88 -3.04 -1.93 16.12
C VAL A 88 -2.80 -3.21 15.30
N MET A 89 -2.41 -3.08 14.03
CA MET A 89 -2.06 -4.25 13.21
C MET A 89 -0.83 -4.99 13.76
N ILE A 90 0.21 -4.27 14.17
CA ILE A 90 1.44 -4.81 14.77
C ILE A 90 1.11 -5.58 16.05
N GLU A 91 0.38 -4.95 16.98
CA GLU A 91 -0.02 -5.55 18.25
C GLU A 91 -0.82 -6.84 18.03
N ARG A 92 -1.82 -6.79 17.14
CA ARG A 92 -2.67 -7.94 16.87
C ARG A 92 -1.96 -9.04 16.09
N ALA A 93 -1.00 -8.70 15.23
CA ALA A 93 -0.20 -9.69 14.52
C ALA A 93 0.73 -10.45 15.47
N GLN A 94 1.35 -9.74 16.44
CA GLN A 94 2.12 -10.37 17.51
C GLN A 94 1.23 -11.28 18.36
N ALA A 95 0.08 -10.77 18.81
CA ALA A 95 -0.84 -11.54 19.63
C ALA A 95 -1.39 -12.79 18.91
N ALA A 96 -1.56 -12.76 17.59
CA ALA A 96 -2.06 -13.89 16.82
C ALA A 96 -1.09 -15.09 16.78
N VAL A 97 0.21 -14.85 16.97
CA VAL A 97 1.25 -15.90 16.95
C VAL A 97 1.71 -16.31 18.35
N GLU A 98 1.21 -15.67 19.39
CA GLU A 98 1.46 -16.09 20.77
C GLU A 98 1.05 -17.55 20.98
N PRO A 99 1.80 -18.37 21.75
CA PRO A 99 1.51 -19.79 21.93
C PRO A 99 0.07 -20.06 22.41
N THR A 100 -0.50 -19.13 23.18
CA THR A 100 -1.88 -19.21 23.70
C THR A 100 -2.96 -18.98 22.64
N ARG A 101 -2.63 -18.37 21.50
CA ARG A 101 -3.57 -17.96 20.44
C ARG A 101 -3.23 -18.54 19.06
N LEU A 102 -2.06 -19.14 18.90
CA LEU A 102 -1.55 -19.67 17.64
C LEU A 102 -2.51 -20.67 16.99
N GLU A 103 -2.94 -21.67 17.76
CA GLU A 103 -3.84 -22.72 17.27
C GLU A 103 -5.21 -22.15 16.87
N ALA A 104 -5.78 -21.27 17.70
CA ALA A 104 -7.04 -20.59 17.39
C ALA A 104 -6.93 -19.72 16.13
N SER A 105 -5.79 -19.04 15.93
CA SER A 105 -5.53 -18.22 14.75
C SER A 105 -5.39 -19.07 13.49
N ALA A 106 -4.77 -20.24 13.59
CA ALA A 106 -4.66 -21.20 12.50
C ALA A 106 -6.04 -21.78 12.13
N GLN A 107 -6.84 -22.18 13.13
CA GLN A 107 -8.21 -22.68 12.92
C GLN A 107 -9.15 -21.63 12.32
N ALA A 108 -8.95 -20.35 12.67
CA ALA A 108 -9.65 -19.23 12.06
C ALA A 108 -9.18 -18.90 10.63
N GLY A 109 -8.16 -19.61 10.11
CA GLY A 109 -7.58 -19.38 8.79
C GLY A 109 -6.84 -18.05 8.65
N LEU A 110 -6.40 -17.45 9.76
CA LEU A 110 -5.61 -16.22 9.75
C LEU A 110 -4.16 -16.49 9.38
N ILE A 111 -3.61 -17.59 9.87
CA ILE A 111 -2.22 -18.00 9.68
C ILE A 111 -2.13 -19.46 9.25
N LEU A 112 -1.05 -19.80 8.56
CA LEU A 112 -0.61 -21.16 8.34
C LEU A 112 0.49 -21.47 9.35
N ASN A 113 0.23 -22.39 10.27
CA ASN A 113 1.22 -22.86 11.23
C ASN A 113 2.00 -24.04 10.63
N GLN A 114 2.94 -23.75 9.74
CA GLN A 114 3.73 -24.76 9.03
C GLN A 114 5.20 -24.35 9.05
N GLY A 115 6.11 -25.27 9.35
CA GLY A 115 7.55 -24.97 9.40
C GLY A 115 7.98 -24.28 10.71
N ASP A 116 9.06 -23.50 10.64
CA ASP A 116 9.72 -22.92 11.82
C ASP A 116 9.07 -21.60 12.29
N GLU A 117 8.25 -20.95 11.46
CA GLU A 117 7.49 -19.76 11.83
C GLU A 117 6.09 -19.73 11.19
N PRO A 118 5.11 -18.99 11.75
CA PRO A 118 3.80 -18.84 11.15
C PRO A 118 3.84 -17.99 9.87
N PHE A 119 2.97 -18.32 8.91
CA PHE A 119 2.84 -17.60 7.65
C PHE A 119 1.45 -16.97 7.48
N TRP A 120 1.38 -15.83 6.82
CA TRP A 120 0.16 -15.10 6.48
C TRP A 120 -0.22 -15.39 5.01
N PRO A 121 -1.22 -16.25 4.75
CA PRO A 121 -1.62 -16.57 3.39
C PRO A 121 -2.31 -15.40 2.70
N SER A 122 -2.37 -15.49 1.37
CA SER A 122 -3.18 -14.61 0.54
C SER A 122 -4.54 -15.24 0.26
N LEU A 123 -5.57 -14.42 0.13
CA LEU A 123 -6.95 -14.85 -0.11
C LEU A 123 -7.40 -14.55 -1.54
N ARG A 124 -8.29 -15.38 -2.07
CA ARG A 124 -9.00 -15.12 -3.31
C ARG A 124 -10.47 -15.47 -3.15
N TRP A 125 -11.34 -14.63 -3.71
CA TRP A 125 -12.75 -14.91 -3.78
C TRP A 125 -13.01 -16.07 -4.75
N ASN A 126 -13.68 -17.12 -4.27
CA ASN A 126 -14.21 -18.19 -5.10
C ASN A 126 -15.67 -17.87 -5.45
N PRO A 127 -15.98 -17.49 -6.71
CA PRO A 127 -17.34 -17.10 -7.08
C PRO A 127 -18.33 -18.26 -7.07
N ALA A 128 -17.88 -19.49 -7.30
CA ALA A 128 -18.74 -20.67 -7.32
C ALA A 128 -19.22 -21.01 -5.90
N ARG A 129 -18.32 -20.97 -4.92
CA ARG A 129 -18.62 -21.28 -3.51
C ARG A 129 -19.07 -20.06 -2.69
N ARG A 130 -18.93 -18.86 -3.25
CA ARG A 130 -19.19 -17.57 -2.58
C ARG A 130 -18.47 -17.44 -1.23
N VAL A 131 -17.21 -17.88 -1.20
CA VAL A 131 -16.33 -17.79 -0.02
C VAL A 131 -14.95 -17.32 -0.43
N GLU A 132 -14.21 -16.75 0.51
CA GLU A 132 -12.78 -16.55 0.34
C GLU A 132 -12.02 -17.82 0.64
N GLU A 133 -11.06 -18.15 -0.21
CA GLU A 133 -10.20 -19.31 -0.05
C GLU A 133 -8.74 -18.86 -0.01
N ILE A 134 -7.94 -19.62 0.74
CA ILE A 134 -6.49 -19.45 0.77
C ILE A 134 -5.93 -19.84 -0.60
N VAL A 135 -5.05 -18.99 -1.12
CA VAL A 135 -4.35 -19.25 -2.39
C VAL A 135 -3.03 -19.93 -2.09
N SER A 136 -2.85 -21.12 -2.65
CA SER A 136 -1.58 -21.85 -2.65
C SER A 136 -1.04 -21.86 -4.08
N SER A 137 -0.51 -20.72 -4.53
CA SER A 137 0.19 -20.61 -5.82
C SER A 137 1.55 -19.95 -5.61
N GLU A 138 2.48 -20.18 -6.53
CA GLU A 138 3.83 -19.61 -6.48
C GLU A 138 3.79 -18.06 -6.53
N GLU A 139 2.86 -17.50 -7.29
CA GLU A 139 2.60 -16.06 -7.40
C GLU A 139 2.06 -15.43 -6.09
N ALA A 140 1.41 -16.23 -5.25
CA ALA A 140 0.75 -15.79 -4.02
C ALA A 140 1.36 -16.47 -2.79
N ARG A 141 2.70 -16.56 -2.75
CA ARG A 141 3.43 -17.16 -1.62
C ARG A 141 2.93 -16.57 -0.30
N PRO A 142 2.69 -17.37 0.75
CA PRO A 142 2.41 -16.86 2.09
C PRO A 142 3.55 -15.96 2.59
N LEU A 143 3.21 -14.98 3.42
CA LEU A 143 4.17 -14.03 3.98
C LEU A 143 4.64 -14.50 5.35
N GLU A 144 5.95 -14.63 5.55
CA GLU A 144 6.55 -14.95 6.86
C GLU A 144 6.17 -13.91 7.93
N HIS A 145 5.87 -14.37 9.14
CA HIS A 145 5.54 -13.47 10.25
C HIS A 145 6.69 -12.50 10.56
N SER A 146 7.93 -13.00 10.63
CA SER A 146 9.14 -12.19 10.84
C SER A 146 9.26 -11.06 9.80
N ARG A 147 8.99 -11.37 8.53
CA ARG A 147 9.02 -10.40 7.43
C ARG A 147 7.88 -9.39 7.51
N LEU A 148 6.66 -9.83 7.86
CA LEU A 148 5.53 -8.94 8.11
C LEU A 148 5.89 -7.92 9.20
N MET A 149 6.36 -8.39 10.35
CA MET A 149 6.69 -7.54 11.50
C MET A 149 7.77 -6.52 11.17
N ARG A 150 8.88 -6.96 10.55
CA ARG A 150 9.95 -6.05 10.14
C ARG A 150 9.43 -4.95 9.22
N LYS A 151 8.58 -5.29 8.26
CA LYS A 151 8.06 -4.32 7.29
C LYS A 151 6.99 -3.41 7.88
N LEU A 152 6.10 -3.90 8.75
CA LEU A 152 5.14 -3.04 9.45
C LEU A 152 5.85 -2.00 10.32
N ASN A 153 6.87 -2.41 11.09
CA ASN A 153 7.67 -1.47 11.88
C ASN A 153 8.42 -0.48 10.98
N GLN A 154 9.09 -0.97 9.91
CA GLN A 154 9.76 -0.09 8.95
C GLN A 154 8.79 0.96 8.36
N VAL A 155 7.58 0.55 7.97
CA VAL A 155 6.58 1.48 7.42
C VAL A 155 6.15 2.48 8.49
N ARG A 156 5.81 2.04 9.70
CA ARG A 156 5.44 2.92 10.81
C ARG A 156 6.50 4.00 11.07
N ASP A 157 7.78 3.63 10.98
CA ASP A 157 8.89 4.54 11.29
C ASP A 157 9.25 5.47 10.11
N THR A 158 8.73 5.21 8.90
CA THR A 158 9.06 5.97 7.68
C THR A 158 7.90 6.81 7.14
N ILE A 159 6.66 6.56 7.57
CA ILE A 159 5.53 7.39 7.12
C ILE A 159 5.68 8.84 7.58
N ASN A 160 5.49 9.76 6.63
CA ASN A 160 5.62 11.19 6.88
C ASN A 160 4.66 11.97 5.96
N PRO A 161 4.42 13.27 6.25
CA PRO A 161 3.51 14.09 5.47
C PRO A 161 3.82 14.15 3.95
N GLU A 162 5.06 13.93 3.54
CA GLU A 162 5.48 14.02 2.14
C GLU A 162 5.21 12.72 1.37
N ASN A 163 5.38 11.56 2.01
CA ASN A 163 5.16 10.27 1.35
C ASN A 163 3.72 9.73 1.47
N ILE A 164 2.93 10.23 2.42
CA ILE A 164 1.49 9.94 2.53
C ILE A 164 0.68 11.14 2.05
N LEU A 165 0.12 11.03 0.85
CA LEU A 165 -0.66 12.10 0.22
C LEU A 165 -2.09 12.17 0.78
N ARG A 166 -2.73 11.00 0.96
CA ARG A 166 -4.09 10.91 1.53
C ARG A 166 -4.24 9.66 2.40
N CYS A 167 -4.92 9.82 3.53
CA CYS A 167 -5.41 8.72 4.35
C CYS A 167 -6.69 9.22 5.03
N HIS A 168 -7.85 8.98 4.42
CA HIS A 168 -9.15 9.43 4.95
C HIS A 168 -10.28 8.52 4.52
N GLY A 169 -11.39 8.54 5.27
CA GLY A 169 -12.60 7.81 4.90
C GLY A 169 -13.30 8.42 3.68
N TYR A 170 -14.07 7.61 2.97
CA TYR A 170 -15.06 8.11 1.99
C TYR A 170 -16.21 8.86 2.65
N HIS A 171 -16.53 8.47 3.88
CA HIS A 171 -17.48 9.13 4.76
C HIS A 171 -16.79 9.43 6.09
N SER A 172 -17.26 10.46 6.79
CA SER A 172 -16.76 10.82 8.11
C SER A 172 -16.80 9.61 9.06
N ILE A 173 -15.70 9.40 9.77
CA ILE A 173 -15.59 8.31 10.72
C ILE A 173 -16.28 8.70 12.03
N SER A 174 -17.01 7.77 12.63
CA SER A 174 -17.60 7.91 13.96
C SER A 174 -17.48 6.59 14.73
N GLU A 175 -17.58 6.63 16.06
CA GLU A 175 -17.52 5.40 16.87
C GLU A 175 -18.72 4.49 16.61
N ASN A 176 -19.88 5.08 16.28
CA ASN A 176 -21.15 4.40 16.08
C ASN A 176 -21.51 4.31 14.58
N MET A 177 -20.54 3.95 13.72
CA MET A 177 -20.82 3.79 12.29
C MET A 177 -21.85 2.69 12.05
N THR A 178 -22.86 3.01 11.23
CA THR A 178 -23.84 2.04 10.72
C THR A 178 -23.41 1.52 9.34
N GLY A 179 -23.88 0.32 8.98
CA GLY A 179 -23.50 -0.38 7.75
C GLY A 179 -22.34 -1.36 7.95
N ASP A 180 -22.10 -2.27 7.00
CA ASP A 180 -21.19 -3.41 7.21
C ASP A 180 -19.71 -3.07 7.10
N THR A 181 -19.36 -2.03 6.35
CA THR A 181 -17.97 -1.73 5.97
C THR A 181 -17.75 -0.24 5.79
N TRP A 182 -16.67 0.26 6.36
CA TRP A 182 -16.14 1.60 6.15
C TRP A 182 -14.95 1.54 5.17
N ARG A 183 -14.91 2.49 4.23
CA ARG A 183 -13.89 2.55 3.18
C ARG A 183 -12.90 3.67 3.46
N LEU A 184 -11.62 3.31 3.48
CA LEU A 184 -10.50 4.24 3.55
C LEU A 184 -9.95 4.47 2.13
N LEU A 185 -9.54 5.70 1.84
CA LEU A 185 -8.71 6.04 0.71
C LEU A 185 -7.28 6.28 1.21
N LEU A 186 -6.35 5.47 0.72
CA LEU A 186 -4.91 5.66 0.94
C LEU A 186 -4.26 6.00 -0.40
N GLU A 187 -3.61 7.16 -0.47
CA GLU A 187 -2.76 7.59 -1.58
C GLU A 187 -1.36 7.86 -1.05
N ILE A 188 -0.38 7.26 -1.70
CA ILE A 188 1.05 7.41 -1.39
C ILE A 188 1.76 8.10 -2.55
N GLU A 189 2.84 8.79 -2.22
CA GLU A 189 3.77 9.29 -3.22
C GLU A 189 4.43 8.10 -3.97
N THR A 190 4.95 8.36 -5.16
CA THR A 190 5.61 7.36 -6.01
C THR A 190 7.04 7.74 -6.38
N VAL A 191 7.38 9.02 -6.15
CA VAL A 191 8.72 9.55 -6.31
C VAL A 191 9.54 9.32 -5.05
N GLY A 192 10.77 8.83 -5.22
CA GLY A 192 11.69 8.56 -4.12
C GLY A 192 11.68 7.10 -3.66
N GLU A 193 12.84 6.66 -3.14
CA GLU A 193 13.09 5.27 -2.78
C GLU A 193 12.16 4.78 -1.67
N GLU A 194 11.93 5.60 -0.63
CA GLU A 194 11.03 5.26 0.48
C GLU A 194 9.60 5.01 0.02
N ALA A 195 9.10 5.89 -0.85
CA ALA A 195 7.74 5.83 -1.37
C ALA A 195 7.55 4.61 -2.29
N GLN A 196 8.55 4.29 -3.12
CA GLN A 196 8.57 3.07 -3.94
C GLN A 196 8.64 1.80 -3.11
N ASN A 197 9.43 1.81 -2.03
CA ASN A 197 9.51 0.69 -1.10
C ASN A 197 8.19 0.45 -0.37
N LEU A 198 7.54 1.52 0.10
CA LEU A 198 6.20 1.47 0.69
C LEU A 198 5.17 0.93 -0.32
N HIS A 199 5.20 1.45 -1.55
CA HIS A 199 4.33 1.01 -2.64
C HIS A 199 4.46 -0.49 -2.93
N ALA A 200 5.69 -0.97 -3.13
CA ALA A 200 5.98 -2.37 -3.39
C ALA A 200 5.50 -3.26 -2.23
N TRP A 201 5.69 -2.80 -0.99
CA TRP A 201 5.25 -3.52 0.19
C TRP A 201 3.72 -3.61 0.31
N LEU A 202 3.01 -2.49 0.17
CA LEU A 202 1.55 -2.47 0.20
C LEU A 202 0.95 -3.34 -0.91
N ARG A 203 1.58 -3.35 -2.09
CA ARG A 203 1.18 -4.23 -3.19
C ARG A 203 1.33 -5.71 -2.81
N ARG A 204 2.40 -6.08 -2.10
CA ARG A 204 2.61 -7.46 -1.62
C ARG A 204 1.59 -7.88 -0.55
N MET A 205 1.07 -6.92 0.21
CA MET A 205 0.06 -7.13 1.24
C MET A 205 -1.37 -7.21 0.68
N ILE A 206 -1.61 -6.98 -0.61
CA ILE A 206 -2.94 -7.13 -1.20
C ILE A 206 -3.47 -8.54 -0.96
N ASN A 207 -4.71 -8.62 -0.48
CA ASN A 207 -5.41 -9.85 -0.10
C ASN A 207 -4.72 -10.70 1.00
N CYS A 208 -3.70 -10.18 1.69
CA CYS A 208 -3.09 -10.87 2.83
C CYS A 208 -4.08 -11.04 3.99
N THR A 209 -4.09 -12.18 4.66
CA THR A 209 -4.94 -12.43 5.83
C THR A 209 -4.65 -11.49 7.00
N ALA A 210 -3.44 -10.92 7.10
CA ALA A 210 -3.07 -9.98 8.15
C ALA A 210 -4.03 -8.77 8.24
N TRP A 211 -4.66 -8.36 7.12
CA TRP A 211 -5.67 -7.30 7.14
C TRP A 211 -6.91 -7.68 7.96
N LYS A 212 -7.25 -8.97 8.05
CA LYS A 212 -8.40 -9.44 8.85
C LYS A 212 -8.23 -9.17 10.34
N LEU A 213 -7.00 -9.02 10.84
CA LEU A 213 -6.73 -8.66 12.23
C LEU A 213 -7.34 -7.33 12.63
N ILE A 214 -7.53 -6.42 11.67
CA ILE A 214 -8.15 -5.12 11.88
C ILE A 214 -9.54 -5.03 11.24
N GLY A 215 -10.16 -6.18 10.97
CA GLY A 215 -11.43 -6.26 10.22
C GLY A 215 -11.30 -5.79 8.78
N GLY A 216 -10.08 -5.69 8.27
CA GLY A 216 -9.73 -5.05 7.03
C GLY A 216 -9.62 -6.00 5.84
N ARG A 217 -9.71 -5.43 4.65
CA ARG A 217 -9.32 -6.02 3.37
C ARG A 217 -8.61 -4.96 2.56
N PHE A 218 -7.44 -5.28 2.04
CA PHE A 218 -6.69 -4.37 1.18
C PHE A 218 -6.75 -4.83 -0.26
N ARG A 219 -7.26 -3.96 -1.13
CA ARG A 219 -7.40 -4.22 -2.57
C ARG A 219 -6.75 -3.09 -3.35
N ARG A 220 -6.11 -3.46 -4.46
CA ARG A 220 -5.69 -2.48 -5.47
C ARG A 220 -6.94 -1.81 -6.03
N GLU A 221 -6.92 -0.49 -6.11
CA GLU A 221 -7.95 0.20 -6.87
C GLU A 221 -7.85 -0.22 -8.33
N ARG A 222 -8.95 -0.75 -8.87
CA ARG A 222 -9.06 -0.98 -10.31
C ARG A 222 -9.54 0.32 -10.93
N LEU A 223 -8.78 0.87 -11.87
CA LEU A 223 -9.22 1.96 -12.73
C LEU A 223 -10.32 1.44 -13.67
N GLY A 224 -11.50 1.18 -13.11
CA GLY A 224 -12.72 0.96 -13.87
C GLY A 224 -13.21 2.28 -14.43
N ARG A 225 -13.93 2.23 -15.54
CA ARG A 225 -14.71 3.37 -16.01
C ARG A 225 -15.62 3.85 -14.89
N SER A 226 -15.71 5.17 -14.71
CA SER A 226 -16.63 5.75 -13.72
C SER A 226 -18.06 5.31 -14.03
N PRO A 227 -18.98 5.26 -13.05
CA PRO A 227 -20.38 4.93 -13.30
C PRO A 227 -21.01 5.81 -14.39
N LEU A 228 -20.61 7.08 -14.45
CA LEU A 228 -21.01 8.01 -15.51
C LEU A 228 -20.44 7.60 -16.87
N ALA A 229 -19.16 7.22 -16.94
CA ALA A 229 -18.55 6.75 -18.19
C ALA A 229 -19.16 5.41 -18.66
N ASN A 230 -19.56 4.53 -17.75
CA ASN A 230 -20.33 3.32 -18.09
C ASN A 230 -21.70 3.68 -18.64
N ARG A 231 -22.42 4.59 -17.98
CA ARG A 231 -23.73 5.05 -18.43
C ARG A 231 -23.68 5.79 -19.77
N LEU A 232 -22.64 6.59 -20.00
CA LEU A 232 -22.39 7.21 -21.30
C LEU A 232 -22.08 6.16 -22.38
N ALA A 233 -21.29 5.13 -22.06
CA ALA A 233 -21.02 4.03 -22.98
C ALA A 233 -22.30 3.22 -23.31
N GLU A 234 -23.23 3.07 -22.36
CA GLU A 234 -24.54 2.46 -22.60
C GLU A 234 -25.47 3.34 -23.45
N LEU A 235 -25.39 4.67 -23.31
CA LEU A 235 -26.24 5.61 -24.06
C LEU A 235 -25.72 5.91 -25.47
N LEU A 236 -24.41 5.78 -25.69
CA LEU A 236 -23.73 6.06 -26.98
C LEU A 236 -23.39 4.78 -27.77
N GLY A 237 -23.75 3.60 -27.24
CA GLY A 237 -23.51 2.29 -27.83
C GLY A 237 -24.74 1.72 -28.53
#